data_AF-A0A5N6ZVN4-F1
#
_entry.id   AF-A0A5N6ZVN4-F1
#
_cell.length_a   1.000
_cell.length_b   1.000
_cell.length_c   1.000
_cell.angle_alpha   90.00
_cell.angle_beta   90.00
_cell.angle_gamma   90.00
#
_symmetry.space_group_name_H-M   'P 1'
#
loop_
_entity.id
_entity.type
_entity.pdbx_description
1 polymer ?
#
loop_
_entity_poly.entity_id
_entity_poly.type
_entity_poly.pdbx_seq_one_letter_code
_entity_poly.pdbx_strand_id
1 'polypeptide(L)'
;MGCANYHARIRFPDDGSVWLLRVPRISSSIPQFLADYIIHSEYATLKFLKMTNVPAPRVFDYGLASDKNNTVGVSYIIMEHMTGRPWSMQGLHEKRFADDTDKERVWNGLAEILIESQHHSFSKAGSFLLGP
;
A
#
# COMPACT_ATOMS: atom_id res chain seq x y z
N MET A 1 -0.12 -8.34 -12.28
CA MET A 1 0.47 -6.99 -12.29
C MET A 1 -0.68 -6.00 -12.20
N GLY A 2 -0.68 -5.09 -11.21
CA GLY A 2 -1.82 -4.19 -10.96
C GLY A 2 -2.01 -3.17 -12.08
N CYS A 3 -3.22 -3.04 -12.62
CA CYS A 3 -3.53 -2.14 -13.73
C CYS A 3 -3.17 -0.67 -13.46
N ALA A 4 -3.21 -0.24 -12.19
CA ALA A 4 -3.03 1.17 -11.82
C ALA A 4 -1.58 1.58 -11.52
N ASN A 5 -0.65 0.64 -11.30
CA ASN A 5 0.71 0.98 -10.86
C ASN A 5 1.76 0.02 -11.43
N TYR A 6 2.90 0.58 -11.85
CA TYR A 6 4.13 -0.17 -12.00
C TYR A 6 4.75 -0.46 -10.63
N HIS A 7 5.25 -1.68 -10.45
CA HIS A 7 5.90 -2.10 -9.21
C HIS A 7 7.27 -2.68 -9.53
N ALA A 8 8.30 -2.25 -8.80
CA ALA A 8 9.64 -2.81 -8.86
C ALA A 8 10.16 -3.13 -7.45
N ARG A 9 10.98 -4.16 -7.33
CA ARG A 9 11.66 -4.48 -6.08
C ARG A 9 13.06 -3.88 -6.11
N ILE A 10 13.37 -3.07 -5.11
CA ILE A 10 14.72 -2.58 -4.85
C ILE A 10 15.34 -3.53 -3.83
N ARG A 11 16.47 -4.15 -4.18
CA ARG A 11 17.18 -5.07 -3.29
C ARG A 11 18.46 -4.38 -2.84
N PHE A 12 18.70 -4.39 -1.54
CA PHE A 12 19.91 -3.86 -0.93
C PHE A 12 20.83 -5.06 -0.64
N PRO A 13 21.95 -5.22 -1.37
CA PRO A 13 22.82 -6.38 -1.20
C PRO A 13 23.47 -6.45 0.18
N ASP A 14 23.70 -5.30 0.80
CA ASP A 14 24.49 -5.18 2.02
C ASP A 14 23.78 -5.78 3.25
N ASP A 15 22.45 -5.63 3.34
CA ASP A 15 21.63 -6.13 4.46
C ASP A 15 20.55 -7.14 4.02
N GLY A 16 20.43 -7.39 2.72
CA GLY A 16 19.41 -8.27 2.14
C GLY A 16 18.00 -7.68 2.13
N SER A 17 17.82 -6.42 2.54
CA SER A 17 16.51 -5.76 2.58
C SER A 17 15.90 -5.65 1.19
N VAL A 18 14.58 -5.80 1.11
CA VAL A 18 13.82 -5.60 -0.13
C VAL A 18 12.76 -4.55 0.09
N TRP A 19 12.81 -3.49 -0.73
CA TRP A 19 11.79 -2.46 -0.76
C TRP A 19 10.97 -2.58 -2.03
N LEU A 20 9.74 -2.09 -1.98
CA LEU A 20 8.81 -2.02 -3.09
C LEU A 20 8.70 -0.57 -3.55
N LEU A 21 9.16 -0.31 -4.77
CA LEU A 21 8.88 0.91 -5.51
C LEU A 21 7.53 0.76 -6.20
N ARG A 22 6.64 1.72 -6.01
CA ARG A 22 5.35 1.82 -6.68
C ARG A 22 5.27 3.14 -7.45
N VAL A 23 5.03 3.05 -8.75
CA VAL A 23 4.88 4.22 -9.64
C VAL A 23 3.47 4.16 -10.25
N PRO A 24 2.59 5.14 -9.95
CA PRO A 24 1.24 5.18 -10.52
C PRO A 24 1.27 5.38 -12.03
N ARG A 25 0.39 4.65 -12.71
CA ARG A 25 0.12 4.88 -14.13
C ARG A 25 -0.93 5.97 -14.22
N ILE A 26 -0.47 7.22 -14.26
CA ILE A 26 -1.36 8.37 -14.40
C ILE A 26 -1.70 8.51 -15.89
N SER A 27 -2.97 8.34 -16.22
CA SER A 27 -3.46 8.67 -17.56
C SER A 27 -3.53 10.18 -17.73
N SER A 28 -3.37 10.68 -18.96
CA SER A 28 -3.52 12.10 -19.28
C SER A 28 -4.93 12.66 -18.96
N SER A 29 -5.91 11.80 -18.70
CA SER A 29 -7.26 12.17 -18.29
C SER A 29 -7.40 12.57 -16.82
N ILE A 30 -6.41 12.29 -15.97
CA ILE A 30 -6.41 12.70 -14.55
C ILE A 30 -5.59 13.98 -14.41
N PRO A 31 -6.17 15.09 -13.88
CA PRO A 31 -5.41 16.30 -13.62
C PRO A 31 -4.24 16.07 -12.66
N GLN A 32 -3.09 16.69 -12.94
CA GLN A 32 -1.85 16.50 -12.17
C GLN A 32 -2.05 16.74 -10.66
N PHE A 33 -2.75 17.82 -10.28
CA PHE A 33 -2.97 18.15 -8.87
C PHE A 33 -3.74 17.05 -8.12
N LEU A 34 -4.68 16.36 -8.80
CA LEU A 34 -5.45 15.28 -8.22
C LEU A 34 -4.61 14.01 -8.11
N ALA A 35 -3.79 13.74 -9.14
CA ALA A 35 -2.83 12.65 -9.11
C ALA A 35 -1.87 12.80 -7.92
N ASP A 36 -1.30 14.00 -7.74
CA ASP A 36 -0.38 14.30 -6.65
C ASP A 36 -1.07 14.21 -5.28
N TYR A 37 -2.31 14.71 -5.17
CA TYR A 37 -3.11 14.56 -3.97
C TYR A 37 -3.31 13.09 -3.59
N ILE A 38 -3.64 12.22 -4.55
CA ILE A 38 -3.87 10.80 -4.29
C ILE A 38 -2.60 10.13 -3.76
N ILE A 39 -1.44 10.42 -4.35
CA ILE A 39 -0.16 9.82 -3.93
C ILE A 39 0.29 10.34 -2.57
N HIS A 40 0.18 11.65 -2.34
CA HIS A 40 0.48 12.25 -1.05
C HIS A 40 -0.47 11.68 0.03
N SER A 41 -1.77 11.57 -0.28
CA SER A 41 -2.73 11.00 0.65
C SER A 41 -2.46 9.53 0.93
N GLU A 42 -2.12 8.73 -0.08
CA GLU A 42 -1.74 7.32 0.11
C GLU A 42 -0.54 7.19 1.06
N TYR A 43 0.51 7.99 0.85
CA TYR A 43 1.69 8.00 1.72
C TYR A 43 1.33 8.39 3.17
N ALA A 44 0.54 9.44 3.35
CA ALA A 44 0.11 9.91 4.66
C ALA A 44 -0.76 8.87 5.39
N THR A 45 -1.68 8.21 4.67
CA THR A 45 -2.51 7.13 5.22
C THR A 45 -1.67 5.92 5.63
N LEU A 46 -0.68 5.53 4.84
CA LEU A 46 0.23 4.43 5.23
C LEU A 46 1.07 4.78 6.47
N LYS A 47 1.52 6.04 6.62
CA LYS A 47 2.16 6.49 7.86
C LYS A 47 1.22 6.37 9.06
N PHE A 48 -0.03 6.78 8.90
CA PHE A 48 -1.04 6.64 9.95
C PHE A 48 -1.28 5.18 10.32
N LEU A 49 -1.50 4.30 9.33
CA LEU A 49 -1.75 2.88 9.57
C LEU A 49 -0.59 2.18 10.27
N LYS A 50 0.65 2.66 10.09
CA LYS A 50 1.80 2.14 10.83
C LYS A 50 1.70 2.35 12.35
N MET A 51 0.88 3.29 12.80
CA MET A 51 0.63 3.59 14.20
C MET A 51 -0.57 2.80 14.78
N THR A 52 -1.26 2.00 13.96
CA THR A 52 -2.40 1.18 14.36
C THR A 52 -2.05 -0.30 14.33
N ASN A 53 -2.99 -1.18 14.70
CA ASN A 53 -2.79 -2.63 14.58
C ASN A 53 -3.09 -3.17 13.17
N VAL A 54 -3.43 -2.31 12.20
CA VAL A 54 -3.66 -2.74 10.81
C VAL A 54 -2.32 -3.19 10.21
N PRO A 55 -2.26 -4.38 9.57
CA PRO A 55 -1.05 -4.88 8.92
C PRO A 55 -0.80 -4.12 7.60
N ALA A 56 -0.27 -2.91 7.69
CA ALA A 56 0.11 -2.07 6.57
C ALA A 56 1.64 -2.03 6.37
N PRO A 57 2.12 -1.91 5.12
CA PRO A 57 3.55 -1.75 4.86
C PRO A 57 4.06 -0.44 5.45
N ARG A 58 5.28 -0.47 5.99
CA ARG A 58 5.99 0.78 6.30
C ARG A 58 6.31 1.54 5.02
N VAL A 59 6.00 2.83 4.97
CA VAL A 59 6.50 3.71 3.91
C VAL A 59 7.85 4.32 4.29
N PHE A 60 8.75 4.41 3.32
CA PHE A 60 10.07 5.00 3.48
C PHE A 60 10.10 6.40 2.89
N ASP A 61 9.65 6.56 1.64
CA ASP A 61 9.70 7.83 0.93
C ASP A 61 8.62 7.92 -0.17
N TYR A 62 8.36 9.13 -0.66
CA TYR A 62 7.50 9.37 -1.82
C TYR A 62 7.98 10.60 -2.61
N GLY A 63 7.65 10.64 -3.89
CA GLY A 63 7.89 11.80 -4.75
C GLY A 63 6.64 12.15 -5.54
N LEU A 64 6.47 13.42 -5.86
CA LEU A 64 5.39 13.93 -6.70
C LEU A 64 5.97 14.42 -8.02
N ALA A 65 5.30 14.17 -9.14
CA ALA A 65 5.79 14.61 -10.45
C ALA A 65 5.78 16.14 -10.60
N SER A 66 4.92 16.84 -9.88
CA SER A 66 4.90 18.31 -9.85
C SER A 66 5.98 18.93 -8.97
N ASP A 67 6.64 18.16 -8.11
CA ASP A 67 7.72 18.66 -7.25
C ASP A 67 9.00 18.85 -8.06
N LYS A 68 9.51 20.08 -8.09
CA LYS A 68 10.75 20.43 -8.81
C LYS A 68 11.99 19.79 -8.20
N ASN A 69 11.93 19.38 -6.93
CA ASN A 69 13.03 18.69 -6.26
C ASN A 69 13.05 17.19 -6.57
N ASN A 70 11.96 16.64 -7.12
CA ASN A 70 11.89 15.24 -7.52
C ASN A 70 12.60 15.03 -8.87
N THR A 71 13.85 14.57 -8.80
CA THR A 71 14.69 14.31 -9.99
C THR A 71 14.33 13.01 -10.73
N VAL A 72 13.44 12.18 -10.18
CA VAL A 72 12.98 10.94 -10.83
C VAL A 72 12.02 11.25 -11.99
N GLY A 73 11.36 12.41 -11.97
CA GLY A 73 10.49 12.90 -13.05
C GLY A 73 9.10 12.26 -13.10
N VAL A 74 8.78 11.36 -12.16
CA VAL A 74 7.46 10.75 -11.98
C VAL A 74 7.09 10.68 -10.50
N SER A 75 5.80 10.60 -10.20
CA SER A 75 5.35 10.33 -8.83
C SER A 75 5.72 8.90 -8.42
N TYR A 76 6.03 8.67 -7.16
CA TYR A 76 6.36 7.33 -6.65
C TYR A 76 6.11 7.20 -5.15
N ILE A 77 6.00 5.96 -4.67
CA ILE A 77 6.10 5.61 -3.24
C ILE A 77 7.11 4.48 -3.09
N ILE A 78 8.03 4.62 -2.14
CA ILE A 78 8.96 3.59 -1.69
C ILE A 78 8.45 3.06 -0.36
N MET A 79 8.19 1.76 -0.29
CA MET A 79 7.61 1.12 0.90
C MET A 79 8.18 -0.28 1.14
N GLU A 80 7.88 -0.85 2.30
CA GLU A 80 8.25 -2.20 2.70
C GLU A 80 7.70 -3.24 1.72
N HIS A 81 8.54 -4.21 1.35
CA HIS A 81 8.07 -5.38 0.61
C HIS A 81 7.46 -6.39 1.60
N MET A 82 6.14 -6.32 1.75
CA MET A 82 5.41 -7.26 2.62
C MET A 82 5.53 -8.70 2.11
N THR A 83 5.88 -9.61 3.02
CA THR A 83 5.84 -11.04 2.76
C THR A 83 4.40 -11.54 2.80
N GLY A 84 4.08 -12.51 1.95
CA GLY A 84 2.76 -13.12 1.90
C GLY A 84 2.35 -13.44 0.48
N ARG A 85 1.12 -13.92 0.34
CA ARG A 85 0.50 -14.21 -0.96
C ARG A 85 -0.91 -13.64 -0.98
N PRO A 86 -1.34 -12.99 -2.08
CA PRO A 86 -2.76 -12.74 -2.31
C PRO A 86 -3.52 -14.06 -2.20
N TRP A 87 -4.64 -14.05 -1.49
CA TRP A 87 -5.45 -15.26 -1.38
C TRP A 87 -6.23 -15.48 -2.67
N SER A 88 -5.99 -16.62 -3.32
CA SER A 88 -6.63 -17.01 -4.58
C SER A 88 -7.66 -18.13 -4.39
N MET A 89 -8.28 -18.21 -3.20
CA MET A 89 -9.13 -19.33 -2.76
C MET A 89 -8.47 -20.72 -2.82
N GLN A 90 -7.15 -20.77 -2.94
CA GLN A 90 -6.38 -22.00 -2.73
C GLN A 90 -6.31 -22.29 -1.24
N GLY A 91 -6.36 -23.58 -0.89
CA GLY A 91 -6.25 -24.00 0.50
C GLY A 91 -4.82 -23.87 1.01
N LEU A 92 -4.67 -23.92 2.33
CA LEU A 92 -3.34 -23.98 2.94
C LEU A 92 -2.72 -25.38 2.76
N HIS A 93 -1.39 -25.45 2.80
CA HIS A 93 -0.61 -26.70 2.75
C HIS A 93 -1.00 -27.63 1.58
N GLU A 94 -0.75 -27.20 0.35
CA GLU A 94 -0.88 -28.01 -0.88
C GLU A 94 -2.30 -28.40 -1.29
N LYS A 95 -3.33 -27.96 -0.54
CA LYS A 95 -4.73 -28.10 -0.95
C LYS A 95 -5.03 -27.28 -2.21
N ARG A 96 -5.65 -27.92 -3.21
CA ARG A 96 -6.09 -27.24 -4.44
C ARG A 96 -7.14 -26.14 -4.17
N PHE A 97 -8.02 -26.33 -3.19
CA PHE A 97 -9.10 -25.41 -2.85
C PHE A 97 -9.16 -25.19 -1.33
N ALA A 98 -9.58 -24.00 -0.92
CA ALA A 98 -9.80 -23.66 0.48
C ALA A 98 -11.02 -24.41 1.03
N ASP A 99 -10.84 -25.10 2.15
CA ASP A 99 -11.96 -25.60 2.94
C ASP A 99 -12.56 -24.50 3.82
N ASP A 100 -13.57 -24.85 4.61
CA ASP A 100 -14.27 -23.85 5.42
C ASP A 100 -13.41 -23.30 6.56
N THR A 101 -12.48 -24.09 7.10
CA THR A 101 -11.49 -23.63 8.09
C THR A 101 -10.49 -22.63 7.48
N ASP A 102 -10.00 -22.90 6.26
CA ASP A 102 -9.12 -21.97 5.53
C ASP A 102 -9.82 -20.64 5.25
N LYS A 103 -11.09 -20.69 4.82
CA LYS A 103 -11.91 -19.48 4.58
C LYS A 103 -12.18 -18.73 5.88
N GLU A 104 -12.60 -19.42 6.92
CA GLU A 104 -12.89 -18.83 8.23
C GLU A 104 -11.69 -18.06 8.77
N ARG A 105 -10.48 -18.64 8.67
CA ARG A 105 -9.25 -17.95 9.05
C ARG A 105 -9.03 -16.64 8.30
N VAL A 106 -9.24 -16.63 6.98
CA VAL A 106 -9.07 -15.41 6.16
C VAL A 106 -10.13 -14.38 6.49
N TRP A 107 -11.39 -14.79 6.65
CA TRP A 107 -12.49 -13.89 6.99
C TRP A 107 -12.35 -13.30 8.38
N ASN A 108 -11.92 -14.08 9.37
CA ASN A 108 -11.64 -13.59 10.72
C ASN A 108 -10.51 -12.57 10.70
N GLY A 109 -9.41 -12.83 9.97
CA GLY A 109 -8.33 -11.85 9.82
C GLY A 109 -8.78 -10.55 9.13
N LEU A 110 -9.64 -10.63 8.11
CA LEU A 110 -10.23 -9.43 7.51
C LEU A 110 -11.14 -8.68 8.49
N ALA A 111 -11.93 -9.40 9.28
CA ALA A 111 -12.81 -8.81 10.28
C ALA A 111 -12.01 -8.06 11.35
N GLU A 112 -10.92 -8.64 11.85
CA GLU A 112 -10.00 -7.99 12.80
C GLU A 112 -9.44 -6.68 12.25
N ILE A 113 -9.05 -6.64 10.97
CA ILE A 113 -8.55 -5.44 10.30
C ILE A 113 -9.63 -4.35 10.22
N LEU A 114 -10.88 -4.74 9.90
CA LEU A 114 -12.00 -3.81 9.80
C LEU A 114 -12.41 -3.27 11.17
N ILE A 115 -12.43 -4.12 12.20
CA ILE A 115 -12.69 -3.71 13.59
C ILE A 115 -11.63 -2.73 14.06
N GLU A 116 -10.34 -3.02 13.84
CA GLU A 116 -9.26 -2.10 14.19
C GLU A 116 -9.43 -0.76 13.45
N SER A 117 -9.74 -0.81 12.14
CA SER A 117 -9.96 0.40 11.35
C SER A 117 -11.13 1.25 11.87
N GLN A 118 -12.18 0.62 12.41
CA GLN A 118 -13.34 1.30 13.00
C GLN A 118 -12.99 2.10 14.26
N HIS A 119 -11.98 1.67 15.03
CA HIS A 119 -11.54 2.41 16.22
C HIS A 119 -10.95 3.79 15.89
N HIS A 120 -10.61 4.03 14.61
CA HIS A 120 -10.03 5.27 14.13
C HIS A 120 -11.07 6.05 13.32
N SER A 121 -11.62 7.12 13.90
CA SER A 121 -12.60 7.97 13.21
C SER A 121 -11.93 9.00 12.30
N PHE A 122 -12.47 9.19 11.10
CA PHE A 122 -11.92 10.13 10.12
C PHE A 122 -13.00 11.08 9.59
N SER A 123 -12.64 12.35 9.42
CA SER A 123 -13.51 13.35 8.78
C SER A 123 -13.60 13.19 7.25
N LYS A 124 -12.60 12.54 6.64
CA LYS A 124 -12.48 12.38 5.17
C LYS A 124 -12.17 10.93 4.77
N ALA A 125 -12.81 9.96 5.42
CA ALA A 125 -12.63 8.52 5.13
C ALA A 125 -11.15 8.09 5.07
N GLY A 126 -10.30 8.65 5.93
CA GLY A 126 -8.88 8.34 6.01
C GLY A 126 -8.02 8.96 4.90
N SER A 127 -8.52 9.94 4.13
CA SER A 127 -7.71 10.73 3.21
C SER A 127 -6.96 11.81 3.98
N PHE A 128 -5.70 11.50 4.30
CA PHE A 128 -4.81 12.39 5.04
C PHE A 128 -3.94 13.22 4.11
N LEU A 129 -3.43 14.32 4.61
CA LEU A 129 -2.29 15.02 4.05
C LEU A 129 -1.29 15.17 5.19
N LEU A 130 0.00 15.14 4.88
CA LEU A 130 0.98 15.56 5.88
C LEU A 130 0.70 17.03 6.21
N GLY A 131 0.80 17.40 7.49
CA GLY A 131 0.67 18.78 7.90
C GLY A 131 1.70 19.67 7.20
N PRO A 132 1.51 21.01 7.24
CA PRO A 132 2.50 21.95 6.71
C PRO A 132 3.88 21.79 7.38
#